data_AF-A0A946N2J2-F1
#
_entry.id   AF-A0A946N2J2-F1
#
_cell.length_a   1.000
_cell.length_b   1.000
_cell.length_c   1.000
_cell.angle_alpha   90.00
_cell.angle_beta   90.00
_cell.angle_gamma   90.00
#
_symmetry.space_group_name_H-M   'P 1'
#
loop_
_entity.id
_entity.type
_entity.pdbx_description
1 polymer ?
#
loop_
_entity_poly.entity_id
_entity_poly.type
_entity_poly.pdbx_seq_one_letter_code
_entity_poly.pdbx_strand_id
1 'polypeptide(L)' 'RFSTVRRADHIIVLEKSKIMEQGSHEELLELGGQYATLFKLQAEGYQ' A
#
# COMPACT_ATOMS: atom_id res chain seq x y z
N ARG A 1 -11.94 -7.86 -4.53
CA ARG A 1 -10.77 -8.77 -4.51
C ARG A 1 -9.56 -8.07 -3.86
N PHE A 2 -9.75 -7.45 -2.67
CA PHE A 2 -8.70 -6.76 -1.89
C PHE A 2 -7.92 -7.73 -0.98
N SER A 3 -8.48 -8.92 -0.71
CA SER A 3 -7.85 -9.96 0.12
C SER A 3 -6.51 -10.45 -0.44
N THR A 4 -6.26 -10.29 -1.75
CA THR A 4 -4.97 -10.66 -2.36
C THR A 4 -3.87 -9.66 -2.01
N VAL A 5 -4.19 -8.36 -1.98
CA VAL A 5 -3.21 -7.32 -1.61
C VAL A 5 -2.94 -7.35 -0.10
N ARG A 6 -3.99 -7.57 0.71
CA ARG A 6 -3.85 -7.71 2.16
C ARG A 6 -3.07 -8.96 2.59
N ARG A 7 -3.02 -9.99 1.73
CA ARG A 7 -2.22 -11.22 1.90
C ARG A 7 -0.93 -11.21 1.09
N ALA A 8 -0.57 -10.11 0.45
CA ALA A 8 0.70 -10.04 -0.24
C ALA A 8 1.81 -10.02 0.81
N ASP A 9 2.69 -11.02 0.75
CA ASP A 9 3.85 -11.11 1.63
C ASP A 9 4.83 -9.95 1.41
N HIS A 10 4.76 -9.30 0.25
CA HIS A 10 5.59 -8.15 -0.07
C HIS A 10 4.88 -7.20 -1.05
N ILE A 11 4.87 -5.92 -0.71
CA ILE A 11 4.34 -4.83 -1.51
C ILE A 11 5.48 -3.85 -1.79
N ILE A 12 5.51 -3.30 -3.00
CA ILE A 12 6.51 -2.32 -3.44
C ILE A 12 5.78 -1.12 -4.04
N VAL A 13 6.01 0.06 -3.48
CA VAL A 13 5.54 1.34 -4.00
C VAL A 13 6.59 1.91 -4.92
N LEU A 14 6.22 2.08 -6.19
CA LEU A 14 7.07 2.68 -7.20
C LEU A 14 6.59 4.11 -7.49
N GLU A 15 7.51 5.07 -7.39
CA GLU A 15 7.28 6.45 -7.81
C GLU A 15 8.44 6.92 -8.69
N LYS A 16 8.14 7.52 -9.85
CA LYS A 16 9.14 8.09 -10.77
C LYS A 16 10.31 7.13 -11.07
N SER A 17 9.98 5.85 -11.29
CA SER A 17 10.96 4.77 -11.55
C SER A 17 11.90 4.45 -10.38
N LYS A 18 11.54 4.82 -9.15
CA LYS A 18 12.26 4.46 -7.92
C LYS A 18 11.33 3.72 -6.97
N ILE A 19 11.91 2.81 -6.19
CA ILE A 19 11.22 2.17 -5.06
C ILE A 19 11.19 3.20 -3.92
N MET A 20 10.00 3.64 -3.56
CA MET A 20 9.80 4.57 -2.45
C MET A 20 9.65 3.83 -1.14
N GLU A 21 8.84 2.76 -1.15
CA GLU A 21 8.53 1.98 0.03
C GLU A 21 8.40 0.50 -0.37
N GLN A 22 8.86 -0.39 0.51
CA GLN A 22 8.69 -1.82 0.33
C GLN A 22 8.49 -2.49 1.69
N GLY A 23 7.61 -3.48 1.73
CA GLY A 23 7.33 -4.23 2.95
C GLY A 23 5.97 -4.89 2.88
N SER A 24 5.52 -5.44 4.01
CA SER A 24 4.20 -6.04 4.14
C SER A 24 3.11 -4.96 4.14
N HIS A 25 1.86 -5.37 3.87
CA HIS A 25 0.71 -4.46 3.96
C HIS A 25 0.62 -3.73 5.31
N GLU A 26 0.84 -4.45 6.41
CA GLU A 26 0.81 -3.89 7.77
C GLU A 26 1.96 -2.91 7.99
N GLU A 27 3.19 -3.28 7.62
CA GLU A 27 4.36 -2.41 7.75
C GLU A 27 4.19 -1.10 6.97
N LEU A 28 3.69 -1.16 5.74
CA LEU A 28 3.45 0.04 4.92
C LEU A 28 2.29 0.89 5.42
N LEU A 29 1.31 0.29 6.10
CA LEU A 29 0.23 1.03 6.77
C LEU A 29 0.74 1.72 8.04
N GLU A 30 1.57 1.04 8.84
CA GLU A 30 2.18 1.59 10.05
C GLU A 30 3.18 2.70 9.75
N LEU A 31 3.95 2.56 8.66
CA LEU A 31 4.83 3.61 8.15
C LEU A 31 4.06 4.89 7.78
N GLY A 32 2.76 4.78 7.50
CA GLY A 32 1.89 5.93 7.25
C GLY A 32 2.28 6.75 6.01
N GLY A 33 3.07 6.16 5.10
CA GLY A 33 3.64 6.85 3.95
C GLY A 33 2.70 6.95 2.75
N GLN A 34 3.30 6.91 1.57
CA GLN A 34 2.61 7.06 0.29
C GLN A 34 1.62 5.91 0.08
N TYR A 35 2.03 4.68 0.41
CA TYR A 35 1.18 3.50 0.33
C TYR A 35 -0.11 3.68 1.14
N ALA A 36 0.00 4.03 2.42
CA ALA A 36 -1.12 4.15 3.34
C ALA A 36 -2.12 5.23 2.88
N THR A 37 -1.59 6.34 2.37
CA THR A 37 -2.39 7.45 1.84
C THR A 37 -3.17 7.03 0.60
N LEU A 38 -2.51 6.40 -0.37
CA LEU A 38 -3.16 5.90 -1.59
C LEU A 38 -4.18 4.81 -1.28
N PHE A 39 -3.85 3.92 -0.34
CA PHE A 39 -4.75 2.85 0.10
C PHE A 39 -6.01 3.41 0.75
N LYS A 40 -5.89 4.39 1.66
CA LYS A 40 -7.05 5.07 2.28
C LYS A 40 -7.92 5.76 1.24
N LEU A 41 -7.31 6.52 0.33
CA LEU A 41 -8.01 7.21 -0.75
C LEU A 41 -8.77 6.23 -1.65
N GLN A 42 -8.13 5.10 -1.99
CA GLN A 42 -8.77 4.06 -2.77
C GLN A 42 -9.89 3.36 -1.99
N ALA A 43 -9.73 3.15 -0.68
CA ALA A 43 -10.73 2.52 0.17
C ALA A 43 -11.97 3.41 0.38
N GLU A 44 -11.83 4.74 0.46
CA GLU A 44 -12.95 5.68 0.58
C GLU A 44 -13.84 5.71 -0.67
N GLY A 45 -13.29 5.45 -1.86
CA GLY A 45 -14.05 5.38 -3.11
C GLY A 45 -14.95 4.14 -3.25
N TYR A 46 -14.98 3.24 -2.26
CA TYR A 46 -15.79 2.02 -2.27
C TYR A 46 -16.95 2.02 -1.25
N GLN A 47 -17.31 3.19 -0.68
CA GLN A 47 -18.56 3.31 0.09
C GLN A 47 -19.81 3.33 -0.80
#